data_AF-A0A5J4UH94-F1
#
_entry.id   AF-A0A5J4UH94-F1
#
_cell.length_a   1.000
_cell.length_b   1.000
_cell.length_c   1.000
_cell.angle_alpha   90.00
_cell.angle_beta   90.00
_cell.angle_gamma   90.00
#
_symmetry.space_group_name_H-M   'P 1'
#
loop_
_entity.id
_entity.type
_entity.pdbx_description
1 polymer ?
#
loop_
_entity_poly.entity_id
_entity_poly.type
_entity_poly.pdbx_seq_one_letter_code
_entity_poly.pdbx_strand_id
1 'polypeptide(L)'
;MKIPDQFRSQVIEQLKLLSEDQCNVNILLSSIAIARLSECKENHTDIISGNFPNILRKLISSDYLRIIDQGMMLALNLLHLGTDETRIKVNEGVPSYAVVGLLQSRDQQIALTAQLLDQWLLSIL
;
A
#
# COMPACT_ATOMS: atom_id res chain seq x y z
N MET A 1 -12.38 6.34 -5.51
CA MET A 1 -12.82 7.75 -5.75
C MET A 1 -11.78 8.44 -6.65
N LYS A 2 -12.22 9.06 -7.75
CA LYS A 2 -11.31 9.86 -8.59
C LYS A 2 -11.09 11.23 -7.93
N ILE A 3 -9.82 11.62 -7.73
CA ILE A 3 -9.49 13.00 -7.34
C ILE A 3 -9.53 13.88 -8.59
N PRO A 4 -10.08 15.11 -8.53
CA PRO A 4 -10.00 16.06 -9.64
C PRO A 4 -8.56 16.24 -10.13
N ASP A 5 -8.37 16.18 -11.45
CA ASP A 5 -7.04 16.08 -12.08
C ASP A 5 -6.09 17.21 -11.64
N GLN A 6 -6.62 18.43 -11.46
CA GLN A 6 -5.84 19.62 -11.04
C GLN A 6 -5.26 19.55 -9.62
N PHE A 7 -5.78 18.67 -8.75
CA PHE A 7 -5.33 18.53 -7.36
C PHE A 7 -4.69 17.18 -7.05
N ARG A 8 -4.83 16.20 -7.96
CA ARG A 8 -4.53 14.80 -7.69
C ARG A 8 -3.10 14.56 -7.24
N SER A 9 -2.13 15.08 -7.99
CA SER A 9 -0.70 14.91 -7.67
C SER A 9 -0.36 15.51 -6.31
N GLN A 10 -0.80 16.74 -6.03
CA GLN A 10 -0.51 17.43 -4.78
C GLN A 10 -1.16 16.75 -3.57
N VAL A 11 -2.41 16.30 -3.69
CA VAL A 11 -3.11 15.58 -2.61
C VAL A 11 -2.41 14.26 -2.31
N ILE A 12 -2.08 13.48 -3.34
CA ILE A 12 -1.40 12.20 -3.16
C ILE A 12 0.01 12.39 -2.59
N GLU A 13 0.75 13.40 -3.04
CA GLU A 13 2.07 13.72 -2.49
C GLU A 13 1.98 14.09 -1.00
N GLN A 14 1.00 14.90 -0.61
CA GLN A 14 0.83 15.26 0.80
C GLN A 14 0.47 14.04 1.66
N LEU A 15 -0.35 13.12 1.14
CA LEU A 15 -0.66 11.88 1.84
C LEU A 15 0.58 10.98 1.97
N LYS A 16 1.41 10.89 0.93
CA LYS A 16 2.69 10.15 0.98
C LYS A 16 3.61 10.74 2.06
N LEU A 17 3.75 12.06 2.14
CA LEU A 17 4.53 12.71 3.20
C LEU A 17 3.98 12.42 4.60
N LEU A 18 2.65 12.44 4.78
CA LEU A 18 2.01 12.09 6.05
C LEU A 18 2.17 10.60 6.42
N SER A 19 2.34 9.72 5.45
CA SER A 19 2.63 8.30 5.68
C SER A 19 4.05 8.07 6.20
N GLU A 20 4.90 9.08 6.10
CA GLU A 20 6.27 9.08 6.59
C GLU A 20 6.45 9.83 7.91
N ASP A 21 5.38 10.39 8.48
CA ASP A 21 5.36 11.14 9.74
C ASP A 21 5.91 10.32 10.93
N GLN A 22 6.19 11.00 12.05
CA GLN A 22 6.54 10.37 13.33
C GLN A 22 5.29 10.00 14.15
N CYS A 23 4.16 10.65 13.88
CA CYS A 23 2.89 10.40 14.53
C CYS A 23 2.15 9.23 13.86
N ASN A 24 1.99 8.11 14.57
CA ASN A 24 1.30 6.93 14.05
C ASN A 24 -0.16 7.20 13.63
N VAL A 25 -0.82 8.20 14.21
CA VAL A 25 -2.17 8.61 13.79
C VAL A 25 -2.14 9.22 12.39
N ASN A 26 -1.15 10.08 12.08
CA ASN A 26 -0.99 10.66 10.75
C ASN A 26 -0.64 9.58 9.71
N ILE A 27 0.24 8.64 10.08
CA ILE A 27 0.59 7.51 9.21
C ILE A 27 -0.65 6.66 8.92
N LEU A 28 -1.42 6.31 9.95
CA LEU A 28 -2.61 5.48 9.79
C LEU A 28 -3.68 6.17 8.93
N LEU A 29 -4.00 7.44 9.20
CA LEU A 29 -5.02 8.16 8.45
C LEU A 29 -4.62 8.35 6.98
N SER A 30 -3.35 8.65 6.73
CA SER A 30 -2.85 8.79 5.36
C SER A 30 -2.80 7.45 4.64
N SER A 31 -2.38 6.35 5.28
CA SER A 31 -2.40 5.02 4.68
C SER A 31 -3.80 4.55 4.34
N ILE A 32 -4.80 4.82 5.19
CA ILE A 32 -6.21 4.56 4.89
C ILE A 32 -6.63 5.34 3.65
N ALA A 33 -6.34 6.64 3.61
CA ALA A 33 -6.72 7.48 2.48
C ALA A 33 -6.09 6.99 1.17
N ILE A 34 -4.79 6.68 1.15
CA ILE A 34 -4.09 6.18 -0.03
C ILE A 34 -4.65 4.82 -0.47
N ALA A 35 -4.90 3.89 0.45
CA ALA A 35 -5.49 2.59 0.14
C ALA A 35 -6.89 2.72 -0.49
N ARG A 36 -7.72 3.66 0.00
CA ARG A 36 -9.04 3.91 -0.59
C ARG A 36 -8.97 4.61 -1.94
N LEU A 37 -7.96 5.45 -2.15
CA LEU A 37 -7.72 6.11 -3.43
C LEU A 37 -7.17 5.15 -4.48
N SER A 38 -6.41 4.11 -4.10
CA SER A 38 -5.89 3.10 -5.02
C SER A 38 -6.96 2.16 -5.57
N GLU A 39 -8.19 2.19 -5.05
CA GLU A 39 -9.34 1.55 -5.70
C GLU A 39 -9.72 2.22 -7.04
N CYS A 40 -9.14 3.38 -7.38
CA CYS A 40 -9.38 4.12 -8.61
C CYS A 40 -8.11 4.13 -9.48
N LYS A 41 -8.17 3.53 -10.68
CA LYS A 41 -7.03 3.37 -11.58
C LYS A 41 -6.41 4.70 -12.02
N GLU A 42 -7.22 5.74 -12.15
CA GLU A 42 -6.81 7.09 -12.52
C GLU A 42 -5.90 7.75 -11.48
N ASN A 43 -5.83 7.23 -10.26
CA ASN A 43 -4.93 7.72 -9.22
C ASN A 43 -3.57 6.99 -9.21
N HIS A 44 -3.44 5.85 -9.89
CA HIS A 44 -2.30 4.95 -9.70
C HIS A 44 -0.98 5.58 -10.10
N THR A 45 -0.92 6.29 -11.23
CA THR A 45 0.32 6.93 -11.70
C THR A 45 0.91 7.89 -10.65
N ASP A 46 0.07 8.69 -10.00
CA ASP A 46 0.52 9.61 -8.95
C ASP A 46 0.87 8.86 -7.65
N ILE A 47 0.14 7.78 -7.32
CA ILE A 47 0.41 6.93 -6.14
C ILE A 47 1.78 6.25 -6.25
N ILE A 48 2.08 5.62 -7.39
CA ILE A 48 3.33 4.85 -7.59
C ILE A 48 4.54 5.72 -7.95
N SER A 49 4.34 7.02 -8.15
CA SER A 49 5.41 7.96 -8.48
C SER A 49 6.36 8.21 -7.30
N GLY A 50 7.60 8.56 -7.64
CA GLY A 50 8.62 8.94 -6.65
C GLY A 50 9.01 7.77 -5.74
N ASN A 51 8.97 7.99 -4.43
CA ASN A 51 9.50 7.06 -3.42
C ASN A 51 8.51 5.95 -2.98
N PHE A 52 7.50 5.64 -3.81
CA PHE A 52 6.43 4.71 -3.45
C PHE A 52 6.90 3.35 -2.91
N PRO A 53 7.90 2.65 -3.49
CA PRO A 53 8.35 1.37 -2.95
C PRO A 53 8.81 1.44 -1.49
N ASN A 54 9.49 2.52 -1.10
CA ASN A 54 9.96 2.69 0.28
C ASN A 54 8.81 3.01 1.23
N ILE A 55 7.82 3.80 0.79
CA ILE A 55 6.61 4.06 1.56
C ILE A 55 5.84 2.77 1.81
N LEU A 56 5.58 1.99 0.75
CA LEU A 56 4.88 0.71 0.88
C LEU A 56 5.60 -0.24 1.83
N ARG A 57 6.94 -0.33 1.72
CA ARG A 57 7.77 -1.12 2.63
C ARG A 57 7.60 -0.70 4.08
N LYS A 58 7.68 0.61 4.36
CA LYS A 58 7.51 1.17 5.71
C LYS A 58 6.14 0.84 6.30
N LEU A 59 5.07 0.92 5.50
CA LEU A 59 3.71 0.61 5.95
C LEU A 59 3.57 -0.86 6.34
N ILE A 60 4.04 -1.78 5.49
CA ILE A 60 3.93 -3.23 5.72
C ILE A 60 4.87 -3.72 6.84
N SER A 61 6.01 -3.06 7.03
CA SER A 61 6.97 -3.35 8.11
C SER A 61 6.68 -2.58 9.42
N SER A 62 5.52 -1.95 9.56
CA SER A 62 5.15 -1.20 10.76
C SER A 62 4.96 -2.11 11.98
N ASP A 63 5.20 -1.59 13.19
CA ASP A 63 4.84 -2.29 14.44
C ASP A 63 3.33 -2.22 14.76
N TYR A 64 2.56 -1.45 13.99
CA TYR A 64 1.12 -1.26 14.22
C TYR A 64 0.31 -2.06 13.22
N LEU A 65 -0.37 -3.12 13.67
CA LEU A 65 -1.17 -4.01 12.82
C LEU A 65 -2.16 -3.26 11.91
N ARG A 66 -2.78 -2.18 12.41
CA ARG A 66 -3.68 -1.35 11.60
C ARG A 66 -2.98 -0.65 10.44
N ILE A 67 -1.73 -0.23 10.60
CA ILE A 67 -0.95 0.38 9.52
C ILE A 67 -0.51 -0.70 8.52
N ILE A 68 -0.07 -1.85 9.03
CA ILE A 68 0.30 -3.02 8.21
C ILE A 68 -0.86 -3.42 7.31
N ASP A 69 -2.07 -3.56 7.86
CA ASP A 69 -3.28 -3.91 7.12
C ASP A 69 -3.53 -2.96 5.95
N GLN A 70 -3.41 -1.64 6.19
CA GLN A 70 -3.61 -0.64 5.13
C GLN A 70 -2.48 -0.66 4.09
N GLY A 71 -1.24 -0.96 4.49
CA GLY A 71 -0.14 -1.21 3.57
C GLY A 71 -0.40 -2.40 2.66
N MET A 72 -0.88 -3.52 3.22
CA MET A 72 -1.22 -4.71 2.43
C MET A 72 -2.44 -4.47 1.53
N MET A 73 -3.48 -3.78 2.02
CA MET A 73 -4.64 -3.40 1.20
C MET A 73 -4.26 -2.47 0.05
N LEU A 74 -3.37 -1.51 0.28
CA LEU A 74 -2.83 -0.66 -0.78
C LEU A 74 -2.13 -1.50 -1.86
N ALA A 75 -1.26 -2.43 -1.45
CA ALA A 75 -0.59 -3.35 -2.37
C ALA A 75 -1.61 -4.16 -3.19
N LEU A 76 -2.57 -4.81 -2.52
CA LEU A 76 -3.60 -5.62 -3.18
C LEU A 76 -4.39 -4.81 -4.22
N ASN A 77 -4.88 -3.63 -3.85
CA ASN A 77 -5.64 -2.77 -4.77
C ASN A 77 -4.82 -2.44 -6.03
N LEU A 78 -3.54 -2.12 -5.86
CA LEU A 78 -2.63 -1.79 -6.96
C LEU A 78 -2.26 -3.02 -7.81
N LEU A 79 -2.11 -4.20 -7.22
CA LEU A 79 -1.89 -5.45 -7.96
C LEU A 79 -3.12 -5.81 -8.81
N HIS A 80 -4.31 -5.69 -8.22
CA HIS A 80 -5.56 -6.07 -8.86
C HIS A 80 -5.93 -5.17 -10.03
N LEU A 81 -5.87 -3.85 -9.82
CA LEU A 81 -6.41 -2.84 -10.75
C LEU A 81 -5.33 -2.15 -11.59
N GLY A 82 -4.06 -2.29 -11.19
CA GLY A 82 -2.93 -1.59 -11.77
C GLY A 82 -2.49 -2.10 -13.14
N THR A 83 -1.66 -1.30 -13.80
CA THR A 83 -0.91 -1.69 -14.99
C THR A 83 0.28 -2.58 -14.62
N ASP A 84 0.98 -3.13 -15.61
CA ASP A 84 2.22 -3.89 -15.36
C ASP A 84 3.28 -3.05 -14.65
N GLU A 85 3.42 -1.77 -15.04
CA GLU A 85 4.30 -0.82 -14.33
C GLU A 85 3.91 -0.67 -12.85
N THR A 86 2.60 -0.57 -12.57
CA THR A 86 2.08 -0.49 -11.20
C THR A 86 2.45 -1.75 -10.41
N ARG A 87 2.28 -2.94 -11.02
CA ARG A 87 2.60 -4.22 -10.41
C ARG A 87 4.09 -4.38 -10.12
N ILE A 88 4.96 -3.94 -11.04
CA ILE A 88 6.41 -3.92 -10.84
C ILE A 88 6.77 -3.05 -9.62
N LYS A 89 6.22 -1.83 -9.55
CA LYS A 89 6.46 -0.91 -8.42
C LYS A 89 5.98 -1.46 -7.08
N VAL A 90 4.85 -2.18 -7.06
CA VAL A 90 4.39 -2.87 -5.86
C VAL A 90 5.37 -3.98 -5.47
N ASN A 91 5.80 -4.80 -6.43
CA ASN A 91 6.75 -5.89 -6.17
C ASN A 91 8.10 -5.39 -5.61
N GLU A 92 8.60 -4.25 -6.09
CA GLU A 92 9.79 -3.58 -5.53
C GLU A 92 9.60 -3.12 -4.07
N GLY A 93 8.37 -2.79 -3.70
CA GLY A 93 8.03 -2.20 -2.41
C GLY A 93 7.65 -3.21 -1.32
N VAL A 94 7.03 -4.35 -1.68
CA VAL A 94 6.55 -5.31 -0.69
C VAL A 94 7.72 -6.06 -0.04
N PRO A 95 7.87 -6.00 1.30
CA PRO A 95 8.88 -6.77 2.02
C PRO A 95 8.39 -8.21 2.22
N SER A 96 8.81 -9.14 1.35
CA SER A 96 8.36 -10.55 1.39
C SER A 96 8.55 -11.21 2.76
N TYR A 97 9.65 -10.91 3.46
CA TYR A 97 9.90 -11.45 4.80
C TYR A 97 8.82 -11.05 5.82
N ALA A 98 8.32 -9.81 5.73
CA ALA A 98 7.30 -9.31 6.64
C ALA A 98 5.95 -9.95 6.31
N VAL A 99 5.60 -10.05 5.02
CA VAL A 99 4.35 -10.71 4.57
C VAL A 99 4.32 -12.17 5.02
N VAL A 100 5.40 -12.92 4.81
CA VAL A 100 5.52 -14.32 5.26
C VAL A 100 5.39 -14.43 6.78
N GLY A 101 5.98 -13.51 7.55
CA GLY A 101 5.83 -13.48 9.00
C GLY A 101 4.38 -13.26 9.45
N LEU A 102 3.60 -12.46 8.71
CA LEU A 102 2.20 -12.15 9.01
C LEU A 102 1.24 -13.31 8.74
N LEU A 103 1.63 -14.33 7.98
CA LEU A 103 0.83 -15.55 7.76
C LEU A 103 0.51 -16.28 9.07
N GLN A 104 1.36 -16.10 10.10
CA GLN A 104 1.18 -16.69 11.43
C GLN A 104 0.58 -15.70 12.45
N SER A 105 0.03 -14.57 11.99
CA SER A 105 -0.60 -13.60 12.86
C SER A 105 -1.76 -14.22 13.64
N ARG A 106 -1.89 -13.84 14.93
CA ARG A 106 -3.05 -14.19 15.75
C ARG A 106 -4.31 -13.42 15.33
N ASP A 107 -4.12 -12.30 14.64
CA ASP A 107 -5.20 -11.57 14.02
C ASP A 107 -5.53 -12.26 12.69
N GLN A 108 -6.70 -12.90 12.65
CA GLN A 108 -7.14 -13.68 11.49
C GLN A 108 -7.31 -12.82 10.24
N GLN A 109 -7.73 -11.56 10.38
CA GLN A 109 -7.88 -10.66 9.23
C GLN A 109 -6.51 -10.36 8.62
N ILE A 110 -5.52 -10.05 9.45
CA ILE A 110 -4.15 -9.81 9.00
C ILE A 110 -3.56 -11.03 8.30
N ALA A 111 -3.74 -12.22 8.89
CA ALA A 111 -3.22 -13.46 8.30
C ALA A 111 -3.85 -13.74 6.92
N LEU A 112 -5.16 -13.51 6.77
CA LEU A 112 -5.87 -13.67 5.49
C LEU A 112 -5.40 -12.64 4.44
N THR A 113 -5.27 -11.37 4.81
CA THR A 113 -4.77 -10.32 3.90
C THR A 113 -3.34 -10.64 3.45
N ALA A 114 -2.47 -11.09 4.37
CA ALA A 114 -1.10 -11.48 4.06
C ALA A 114 -1.05 -12.70 3.13
N GLN A 115 -1.89 -13.71 3.36
CA GLN A 115 -1.99 -14.89 2.50
C GLN A 115 -2.40 -14.51 1.08
N LEU A 116 -3.38 -13.62 0.93
CA LEU A 116 -3.82 -13.17 -0.39
C LEU A 116 -2.71 -12.40 -1.11
N LEU A 117 -2.02 -11.51 -0.40
CA LEU A 117 -0.92 -10.72 -0.97
C LEU A 117 0.24 -11.62 -1.41
N ASP A 118 0.64 -12.60 -0.60
CA ASP A 118 1.68 -13.58 -0.93
C ASP A 118 1.34 -14.36 -2.21
N GLN A 119 0.11 -14.88 -2.30
CA GLN A 119 -0.37 -15.60 -3.48
C GLN A 119 -0.33 -14.74 -4.75
N TRP A 120 -0.75 -13.47 -4.65
CA TRP A 120 -0.79 -12.59 -5.81
C TRP A 120 0.61 -12.21 -6.29
N LEU A 121 1.56 -11.99 -5.38
CA LEU A 121 2.95 -11.71 -5.75
C LEU A 121 3.60 -12.88 -6.50
N LEU A 122 3.32 -14.12 -6.08
CA LEU A 122 3.81 -15.31 -6.77
C LEU A 122 3.21 -15.50 -8.18
N SER A 123 2.01 -14.98 -8.42
CA SER A 123 1.31 -15.12 -9.71
C SER A 123 1.74 -14.10 -10.78
N ILE A 124 2.55 -13.10 -10.41
CA ILE A 124 3.01 -12.02 -11.31
C ILE A 124 4.36 -12.37 -11.96
N LEU A 125 5.06 -13.40 -11.47
CA LEU A 125 6.26 -13.99 -12.06
C LEU A 125 5.92 -15.01 -13.15
#